data_AF-A0A941HKY9-F1
#
_entry.id   AF-A0A941HKY9-F1
#
_cell.length_a   1.000
_cell.length_b   1.000
_cell.length_c   1.000
_cell.angle_alpha   90.00
_cell.angle_beta   90.00
_cell.angle_gamma   90.00
#
_symmetry.space_group_name_H-M   'P 1'
#
loop_
_entity.id
_entity.type
_entity.pdbx_description
1 polymer ?
#
loop_
_entity_poly.entity_id
_entity_poly.type
_entity_poly.pdbx_seq_one_letter_code
_entity_poly.pdbx_strand_id
1 'polypeptide(L)' 'MTIEEDERYYSYIIAVLKTLHIQSDRFFASVARREPYESTIYQWITRLYHKGKSNEETIQHLYRMGRQLMIKR' A
#
# COMPACT_ATOMS: atom_id res chain seq x y z
N MET A 1 12.79 13.42 1.56
CA MET A 1 11.82 13.66 0.50
C MET A 1 11.56 15.16 0.46
N THR A 2 11.44 15.72 -0.73
CA THR A 2 10.90 17.08 -0.90
C THR A 2 9.39 17.06 -0.65
N ILE A 3 8.77 18.23 -0.42
CA ILE A 3 7.31 18.34 -0.24
C ILE A 3 6.56 17.75 -1.45
N GLU A 4 7.04 18.01 -2.66
CA GLU A 4 6.48 17.47 -3.91
C GLU A 4 6.63 15.93 -4.00
N GLU A 5 7.72 15.38 -3.49
CA GLU A 5 7.90 13.92 -3.41
C GLU A 5 6.91 13.29 -2.42
N ASP A 6 6.71 13.93 -1.27
CA ASP A 6 5.76 13.48 -0.26
C ASP A 6 4.32 13.52 -0.77
N GLU A 7 3.92 14.56 -1.49
CA GLU A 7 2.58 14.67 -2.09
C GLU A 7 2.33 13.60 -3.15
N ARG A 8 3.30 13.35 -4.04
CA ARG A 8 3.19 12.28 -5.05
C ARG A 8 3.12 10.90 -4.41
N TYR A 9 3.96 10.65 -3.40
CA TYR A 9 3.97 9.39 -2.66
C TYR A 9 2.66 9.16 -1.91
N TYR A 10 2.14 10.18 -1.23
CA TYR A 10 0.86 10.10 -0.55
C TYR A 10 -0.30 9.84 -1.52
N SER A 11 -0.34 10.59 -2.63
CA SER A 11 -1.35 10.43 -3.69
C SER A 11 -1.33 9.03 -4.29
N TYR A 12 -0.14 8.47 -4.49
CA TYR A 12 0.05 7.10 -4.95
C TYR A 12 -0.56 6.08 -3.99
N ILE A 13 -0.24 6.16 -2.70
CA ILE A 13 -0.78 5.25 -1.69
C ILE A 13 -2.30 5.36 -1.62
N ILE A 14 -2.84 6.58 -1.60
CA ILE A 14 -4.29 6.81 -1.55
C ILE A 14 -4.99 6.19 -2.76
N ALA A 15 -4.42 6.32 -3.96
CA ALA A 15 -4.99 5.73 -5.16
C ALA A 15 -5.05 4.20 -5.05
N VAL A 16 -3.96 3.56 -4.60
CA VAL A 16 -3.92 2.10 -4.38
C VAL A 16 -4.93 1.66 -3.33
N LEU A 17 -4.99 2.32 -2.18
CA LEU A 17 -5.95 1.99 -1.11
C LEU A 17 -7.40 2.15 -1.56
N LYS A 18 -7.70 3.22 -2.31
CA LYS A 18 -9.03 3.46 -2.88
C LYS A 18 -9.46 2.35 -3.81
N THR A 19 -8.57 1.87 -4.68
CA THR A 19 -8.88 0.74 -5.59
C THR A 19 -9.07 -0.58 -4.84
N LEU A 20 -8.36 -0.76 -3.72
CA LEU A 20 -8.56 -1.92 -2.84
C LEU A 20 -9.79 -1.78 -1.92
N HIS A 21 -10.56 -0.70 -2.05
CA HIS A 21 -11.68 -0.36 -1.17
C HIS A 21 -11.31 -0.27 0.32
N ILE A 22 -10.07 0.12 0.60
CA ILE A 22 -9.55 0.32 1.95
C ILE A 22 -9.72 1.79 2.34
N GLN A 23 -10.31 2.06 3.50
CA GLN A 23 -10.41 3.42 4.05
C GLN A 23 -9.03 3.88 4.54
N SER A 24 -8.53 4.97 3.96
CA SER A 24 -7.16 5.44 4.19
C SER A 24 -6.91 5.92 5.62
N ASP A 25 -7.88 6.60 6.23
CA ASP A 25 -7.85 7.05 7.62
C ASP A 25 -7.64 5.88 8.60
N ARG A 26 -8.44 4.82 8.45
CA ARG A 26 -8.34 3.61 9.27
C ARG A 26 -7.04 2.87 9.01
N PHE A 27 -6.67 2.75 7.74
CA PHE A 27 -5.44 2.07 7.34
C PHE A 27 -4.21 2.74 7.96
N PHE A 28 -4.06 4.06 7.84
CA PHE A 28 -2.93 4.77 8.43
C PHE A 28 -2.94 4.73 9.96
N ALA A 29 -4.11 4.77 10.59
CA ALA A 29 -4.21 4.56 12.04
C ALA A 29 -3.70 3.16 12.45
N SER A 30 -4.08 2.11 11.72
CA SER A 30 -3.58 0.74 11.93
C SER A 30 -2.07 0.60 11.67
N VAL A 31 -1.54 1.25 10.63
CA VAL A 31 -0.09 1.32 10.38
C VAL A 31 0.64 2.01 11.54
N ALA A 32 0.11 3.13 12.05
CA ALA A 32 0.69 3.82 13.20
C ALA A 32 0.67 2.95 14.47
N ARG A 33 -0.36 2.11 14.64
CA ARG A 33 -0.45 1.09 15.69
C ARG A 33 0.39 -0.16 15.44
N ARG A 34 1.12 -0.24 14.32
CA ARG A 34 1.94 -1.38 13.91
C ARG A 34 1.15 -2.68 13.75
N GLU A 35 -0.11 -2.57 13.32
CA GLU A 35 -0.92 -3.74 13.01
C GLU A 35 -0.24 -4.53 11.87
N PRO A 36 -0.01 -5.86 12.03
CA PRO A 36 0.88 -6.60 11.13
C PRO A 36 0.44 -6.59 9.67
N TYR A 37 -0.87 -6.66 9.42
CA TYR A 37 -1.42 -6.74 8.06
C TYR A 37 -1.24 -5.42 7.31
N GLU A 38 -1.72 -4.32 7.89
CA GLU A 38 -1.66 -2.98 7.32
C GLU A 38 -0.21 -2.51 7.18
N SER A 39 0.64 -2.80 8.18
CA SER A 39 2.08 -2.51 8.10
C SER A 39 2.75 -3.24 6.95
N THR A 40 2.39 -4.51 6.72
CA THR A 40 2.93 -5.30 5.59
C THR A 40 2.48 -4.73 4.25
N ILE A 41 1.20 -4.41 4.11
CA ILE A 41 0.66 -3.79 2.89
C ILE A 41 1.34 -2.44 2.63
N TYR A 42 1.48 -1.60 3.65
CA TYR A 42 2.12 -0.30 3.54
C TYR A 42 3.57 -0.43 3.07
N GLN A 43 4.33 -1.37 3.62
CA GLN A 43 5.69 -1.66 3.18
C GLN A 43 5.76 -2.13 1.72
N TRP A 44 4.82 -2.95 1.27
CA TRP A 44 4.76 -3.40 -0.13
C TRP A 44 4.43 -2.27 -1.08
N ILE A 45 3.41 -1.45 -0.79
CA ILE A 45 3.06 -0.27 -1.59
C ILE A 45 4.26 0.67 -1.70
N THR A 46 4.91 0.94 -0.57
CA THR A 46 6.10 1.81 -0.51
C THR A 46 7.24 1.27 -1.37
N ARG A 47 7.53 -0.02 -1.26
CA ARG A 47 8.57 -0.66 -2.07
C ARG A 47 8.25 -0.62 -3.57
N LEU A 48 6.99 -0.76 -3.95
CA LEU A 48 6.55 -0.74 -5.35
C LEU A 48 6.58 0.69 -5.92
N TYR A 49 6.21 1.69 -5.12
CA TYR A 49 6.37 3.10 -5.47
C TYR A 49 7.82 3.44 -5.79
N HIS A 50 8.77 3.08 -4.91
CA HIS A 50 10.20 3.32 -5.15
C HIS A 50 10.78 2.54 -6.34
N LYS A 51 10.12 1.47 -6.78
CA LYS A 51 10.45 0.76 -8.02
C LYS A 51 9.84 1.39 -9.27
N GLY A 52 9.14 2.52 -9.14
CA GLY A 52 8.49 3.21 -10.25
C GLY A 52 7.29 2.47 -10.81
N LYS A 53 6.65 1.58 -10.03
CA LYS A 53 5.48 0.82 -10.49
C LYS A 53 4.23 1.67 -10.55
N SER A 54 3.41 1.50 -11.58
CA SER A 54 2.10 2.17 -11.66
C SER A 54 1.15 1.68 -10.57
N ASN A 55 0.05 2.41 -10.35
CA ASN A 55 -1.00 1.98 -9.43
C ASN A 55 -1.56 0.60 -9.83
N GLU A 56 -1.82 0.38 -11.12
CA GLU A 56 -2.35 -0.88 -11.67
C GLU A 56 -1.38 -2.03 -11.44
N GLU A 57 -0.08 -1.84 -11.73
CA GLU A 57 0.94 -2.86 -11.46
C GLU A 57 0.98 -3.20 -9.96
N THR A 58 0.92 -2.18 -9.10
CA THR A 58 0.93 -2.38 -7.65
C THR A 58 -0.28 -3.15 -7.17
N ILE A 59 -1.47 -2.83 -7.65
CA ILE A 59 -2.69 -3.57 -7.33
C ILE A 59 -2.56 -5.04 -7.75
N GLN A 60 -2.05 -5.32 -8.96
CA GLN A 60 -1.82 -6.70 -9.40
C GLN A 60 -0.82 -7.44 -8.51
N HIS A 61 0.26 -6.77 -8.10
CA HIS A 61 1.25 -7.33 -7.17
C HIS A 61 0.62 -7.64 -5.81
N LEU A 62 -0.17 -6.71 -5.26
CA LEU A 62 -0.85 -6.90 -3.98
C LEU A 62 -1.87 -8.04 -4.03
N TYR A 63 -2.64 -8.19 -5.11
CA TYR A 63 -3.53 -9.35 -5.27
C TYR A 63 -2.75 -10.68 -5.33
N ARG A 64 -1.61 -10.71 -6.02
CA ARG A 64 -0.76 -11.92 -6.08
C ARG A 64 -0.18 -12.27 -4.71
N MET A 65 0.32 -11.27 -3.97
CA MET A 65 0.89 -11.44 -2.65
C MET A 65 -0.17 -11.78 -1.58
N GLY A 66 -1.34 -11.14 -1.65
CA GLY A 66 -2.47 -11.40 -0.75
C GLY A 66 -3.00 -12.83 -0.89
N ARG A 67 -3.06 -13.36 -2.12
CA ARG A 67 -3.37 -14.79 -2.35
C ARG A 67 -2.35 -15.70 -1.67
N GLN A 68 -1.05 -15.40 -1.75
CA GLN A 68 -0.01 -16.20 -1.08
C GLN A 68 -0.10 -16.14 0.44
N LEU A 69 -0.54 -15.01 1.01
CA LEU A 69 -0.69 -14.83 2.46
C LEU A 69 -1.90 -15.60 3.00
N MET A 70 -3.00 -15.68 2.25
CA MET A 70 -4.19 -16.45 2.61
C MET A 70 -3.99 -17.97 2.47
N ILE A 71 -3.20 -18.42 1.49
CA ILE A 71 -2.93 -19.86 1.28
C ILE A 71 -2.06 -20.48 2.39
N LYS A 72 -1.38 -19.65 3.20
CA LYS A 72 -0.53 -20.10 4.32
C LYS A 72 -1.20 -20.10 5.69
N ARG A 73 -2.53 -19.95 5.77
CA ARG A 73 -3.30 -20.08 7.02
C ARG A 73 -3.95 -21.45 7.13
#